data_AF-A0A5E9ARU3-F1
#
_entry.id   AF-A0A5E9ARU3-F1
#
_cell.length_a   1.000
_cell.length_b   1.000
_cell.length_c   1.000
_cell.angle_alpha   90.00
_cell.angle_beta   90.00
_cell.angle_gamma   90.00
#
_symmetry.space_group_name_H-M   'P 1'
#
loop_
_entity.id
_entity.type
_entity.pdbx_description
1 polymer ?
#
loop_
_entity_poly.entity_id
_entity_poly.type
_entity_poly.pdbx_seq_one_letter_code
_entity_poly.pdbx_strand_id
1 'polypeptide(L)' 'AASNLFAAMQALDRVGAETIAVEPIPFEGLGEAINDRLARAAAPRDKQA' A
#
# COMPACT_ATOMS: atom_id res chain seq x y z
N ALA A 1 3.99 7.31 12.24
CA ALA A 1 4.00 5.89 11.83
C ALA A 1 3.80 5.72 10.31
N ALA A 2 2.72 6.25 9.72
CA ALA A 2 2.40 6.06 8.29
C ALA A 2 3.50 6.47 7.29
N SER A 3 4.37 7.44 7.62
CA SER A 3 5.45 7.87 6.74
C SER A 3 6.44 6.75 6.38
N ASN A 4 6.73 5.84 7.32
CA ASN A 4 7.63 4.72 7.08
C ASN A 4 6.99 3.66 6.16
N LEU A 5 5.66 3.48 6.26
CA LEU A 5 4.91 2.58 5.38
C LEU A 5 5.05 3.00 3.92
N PHE A 6 4.83 4.27 3.59
CA PHE A 6 4.91 4.73 2.19
C PHE A 6 6.33 4.67 1.63
N ALA A 7 7.35 4.98 2.44
CA ALA A 7 8.74 4.83 2.03
C ALA A 7 9.09 3.36 1.73
N ALA A 8 8.64 2.44 2.56
CA ALA A 8 8.82 1.00 2.35
C ALA A 8 8.08 0.51 1.09
N MET A 9 6.81 0.91 0.90
CA MET A 9 6.05 0.56 -0.32
C MET A 9 6.76 1.06 -1.58
N GLN A 10 7.22 2.31 -1.61
CA GLN A 10 7.93 2.84 -2.76
C GLN A 10 9.25 2.10 -3.03
N ALA A 11 9.97 1.68 -1.99
CA ALA A 11 11.18 0.87 -2.17
C ALA A 11 10.87 -0.50 -2.77
N LEU A 12 9.77 -1.14 -2.34
CA LEU A 12 9.32 -2.43 -2.85
C LEU A 12 8.82 -2.34 -4.31
N ASP A 13 8.10 -1.26 -4.65
CA ASP A 13 7.71 -0.98 -6.04
C ASP A 13 8.93 -0.86 -6.96
N ARG A 14 9.99 -0.19 -6.50
CA ARG A 14 11.23 0.02 -7.29
C ARG A 14 11.99 -1.26 -7.60
N VAL A 15 11.94 -2.24 -6.71
CA VAL A 15 12.58 -3.55 -6.95
C VAL A 15 11.69 -4.50 -7.75
N GLY A 16 10.47 -4.06 -8.13
CA GLY A 16 9.55 -4.85 -8.93
C GLY A 16 8.96 -6.04 -8.18
N ALA A 17 8.73 -5.90 -6.87
CA ALA A 17 8.07 -6.94 -6.09
C ALA A 17 6.70 -7.28 -6.71
N GLU A 18 6.48 -8.57 -7.00
CA GLU A 18 5.22 -9.02 -7.60
C GLU A 18 4.03 -8.85 -6.65
N THR A 19 4.28 -8.94 -5.34
CA THR A 19 3.25 -8.80 -4.30
C THR A 19 3.87 -8.15 -3.06
N ILE A 20 3.15 -7.21 -2.46
CA ILE A 20 3.49 -6.58 -1.18
C ILE A 20 2.42 -6.99 -0.17
N ALA A 21 2.80 -7.79 0.81
CA ALA A 21 1.92 -8.16 1.93
C ALA A 21 2.03 -7.13 3.05
N VAL A 22 0.88 -6.75 3.64
CA VAL A 22 0.78 -5.82 4.76
C VAL A 22 0.04 -6.49 5.91
N GLU A 23 0.48 -6.26 7.15
CA GLU A 23 -0.27 -6.71 8.32
C GLU A 23 -1.63 -5.99 8.42
N PRO A 24 -2.64 -6.61 9.06
CA PRO A 24 -3.92 -5.95 9.30
C PRO A 24 -3.77 -4.65 10.09
N ILE A 25 -4.41 -3.58 9.60
CA ILE A 25 -4.42 -2.28 10.26
C ILE A 25 -5.84 -2.02 10.78
N PRO A 26 -6.03 -1.70 12.07
CA PRO A 26 -7.34 -1.37 12.62
C PRO A 26 -8.04 -0.26 11.82
N PHE A 27 -9.34 -0.41 11.56
CA PHE A 27 -10.16 0.58 10.87
C PHE A 27 -10.68 1.64 11.85
N GLU A 28 -9.75 2.37 12.47
CA GLU A 28 -10.07 3.47 13.36
C GLU A 28 -9.02 4.58 13.27
N GLY A 29 -9.45 5.83 13.40
CA GLY A 29 -8.57 6.99 13.40
C GLY A 29 -7.71 7.06 12.13
N LEU A 30 -6.38 7.08 12.30
CA LEU A 30 -5.45 7.13 11.16
C LEU A 30 -5.47 5.84 10.32
N GLY A 31 -5.89 4.71 10.91
CA GLY A 31 -5.93 3.42 10.24
C GLY A 31 -6.91 3.37 9.08
N GLU A 32 -8.04 4.09 9.16
CA GLU A 32 -8.99 4.22 8.05
C GLU A 32 -8.33 4.84 6.81
N ALA A 33 -7.59 5.94 6.99
CA ALA A 33 -6.90 6.63 5.91
C ALA A 33 -5.74 5.81 5.32
N ILE A 34 -5.09 4.97 6.14
CA ILE A 34 -4.05 4.06 5.66
C ILE A 34 -4.67 2.94 4.82
N ASN A 35 -5.73 2.29 5.33
CA ASN A 35 -6.43 1.23 4.61
C ASN A 35 -7.00 1.72 3.26
N ASP A 36 -7.56 2.93 3.21
CA ASP A 36 -8.01 3.53 1.94
C ASP A 36 -6.86 3.66 0.92
N ARG A 37 -5.69 4.15 1.36
CA ARG A 37 -4.52 4.29 0.48
C ARG A 37 -4.00 2.94 0.01
N LEU A 38 -3.98 1.94 0.89
CA LEU A 38 -3.59 0.56 0.55
C LEU A 38 -4.55 -0.05 -0.48
N ALA A 39 -5.86 0.12 -0.29
CA ALA A 39 -6.88 -0.35 -1.23
C ALA A 39 -6.73 0.30 -2.61
N ARG A 40 -6.46 1.62 -2.65
CA ARG A 40 -6.19 2.34 -3.90
C ARG A 40 -4.89 1.90 -4.57
N ALA A 41 -3.85 1.60 -3.80
CA ALA A 41 -2.59 1.11 -4.34
C ALA A 41 -2.70 -0.31 -4.90
N ALA A 42 -3.51 -1.17 -4.28
CA ALA A 42 -3.77 -2.55 -4.68
C ALA A 42 -4.83 -2.67 -5.79
N ALA A 43 -5.55 -1.59 -6.11
CA ALA A 43 -6.52 -1.59 -7.19
C ALA A 43 -5.85 -2.03 -8.50
N PRO A 44 -6.49 -2.90 -9.30
CA PRO A 44 -6.00 -3.28 -10.61
C PRO A 44 -5.69 -2.01 -11.40
N ARG A 45 -4.43 -1.85 -11.78
CA ARG A 45 -4.04 -0.82 -12.73
C ARG A 45 -4.24 -1.48 -14.08
N ASP A 46 -5.06 -0.89 -14.94
CA ASP A 46 -5.15 -1.30 -16.33
C ASP A 46 -3.73 -1.28 -16.90
N LYS A 47 -3.09 -2.45 -16.93
CA LYS A 47 -1.92 -2.66 -17.77
C LYS A 47 -2.51 -2.60 -19.17
N GLN A 48 -2.51 -1.40 -19.75
CA GLN A 48 -2.54 -1.26 -21.20
C GLN A 48 -1.40 -2.15 -21.70
N ALA A 49 -1.78 -3.33 -22.18
CA ALA A 49 -0.93 -4.28 -22.85
C ALA A 49 -0.73 -3.83 -24.30
#